data_AF-A0A2M7R3Z5-F1
#
_entry.id   AF-A0A2M7R3Z5-F1
#
_cell.length_a   1.000
_cell.length_b   1.000
_cell.length_c   1.000
_cell.angle_alpha   90.00
_cell.angle_beta   90.00
_cell.angle_gamma   90.00
#
_symmetry.space_group_name_H-M   'P 1'
#
loop_
_entity.id
_entity.type
_entity.pdbx_description
1 polymer ?
#
loop_
_entity_poly.entity_id
_entity_poly.type
_entity_poly.pdbx_seq_one_letter_code
_entity_poly.pdbx_strand_id
1 'polypeptide(L)'
;LEYGSGMHRLREIISSEISDDEFEEKQRIYSVNFLNKEHLYYYEIYRREVGEIPLPKEGEKPCPGCKAGIEVDAFHCKVCGYVSDWRSE
;
A
#
# COMPACT_ATOMS: atom_id res chain seq x y z
N LEU A 1 -2.95 -7.35 13.19
CA LEU A 1 -3.42 -6.17 13.96
C LEU A 1 -4.06 -6.66 15.25
N GLU A 2 -3.77 -5.98 16.35
CA GLU A 2 -4.15 -6.32 17.73
C GLU A 2 -5.66 -6.26 17.97
N TYR A 3 -6.16 -7.11 18.88
CA TYR A 3 -7.54 -7.09 19.37
C TYR A 3 -7.56 -6.48 20.78
N GLY A 4 -8.47 -5.53 21.05
CA GLY A 4 -8.65 -4.92 22.38
C GLY A 4 -8.26 -3.45 22.54
N SER A 5 -7.58 -2.84 21.56
CA SER A 5 -7.21 -1.40 21.59
C SER A 5 -8.26 -0.47 20.96
N GLY A 6 -9.45 -0.99 20.59
CA GLY A 6 -10.44 -0.27 19.79
C GLY A 6 -10.16 -0.25 18.28
N MET A 7 -9.03 -0.81 17.83
CA MET A 7 -8.66 -0.89 16.40
C MET A 7 -9.75 -1.53 15.53
N HIS A 8 -10.46 -2.53 16.06
CA HIS A 8 -11.55 -3.17 15.35
C HIS A 8 -12.66 -2.18 14.99
N ARG A 9 -13.05 -1.33 15.96
CA ARG A 9 -14.09 -0.32 15.74
C ARG A 9 -13.65 0.75 14.74
N LEU A 10 -12.39 1.17 14.80
CA LEU A 10 -11.83 2.11 13.83
C LEU A 10 -11.88 1.52 12.40
N ARG A 11 -11.50 0.26 12.24
CA ARG A 11 -11.57 -0.43 10.94
C ARG A 11 -12.99 -0.50 10.40
N GLU A 12 -13.99 -0.78 11.24
CA GLU A 12 -15.40 -0.76 10.84
C GLU A 12 -15.82 0.62 10.32
N ILE A 13 -15.49 1.68 11.05
CA ILE A 13 -15.80 3.06 10.66
C ILE A 13 -15.17 3.36 9.29
N ILE A 14 -13.86 3.16 9.13
CA ILE A 14 -13.16 3.43 7.87
C ILE A 14 -13.75 2.60 6.72
N SER A 15 -14.04 1.32 6.96
CA SER A 15 -14.59 0.43 5.93
C SER A 15 -16.02 0.82 5.52
N SER A 16 -16.75 1.55 6.36
CA SER A 16 -18.08 2.06 6.06
C SER A 16 -18.08 3.39 5.28
N GLU A 17 -16.99 4.15 5.33
CA GLU A 17 -16.83 5.40 4.58
C GLU A 17 -16.56 5.16 3.09
N ILE A 18 -15.96 4.01 2.75
CA ILE A 18 -15.57 3.66 1.38
C ILE A 18 -16.50 2.56 0.86
N SER A 19 -17.21 2.80 -0.24
CA SER A 19 -18.04 1.77 -0.86
C SER A 19 -17.19 0.71 -1.57
N ASP A 20 -17.76 -0.47 -1.87
CA ASP A 20 -17.03 -1.49 -2.65
C ASP A 20 -16.74 -0.99 -4.07
N ASP A 21 -17.70 -0.33 -4.71
CA ASP A 21 -17.53 0.26 -6.05
C ASP A 21 -16.41 1.30 -6.09
N GLU A 22 -16.37 2.20 -5.09
CA GLU A 22 -15.30 3.19 -4.95
C GLU A 22 -13.94 2.50 -4.73
N PHE A 23 -13.90 1.49 -3.87
CA PHE A 23 -12.67 0.73 -3.62
C PHE A 23 -12.13 0.08 -4.91
N GLU A 24 -13.01 -0.57 -5.67
CA GLU A 24 -12.65 -1.19 -6.95
C GLU A 24 -12.22 -0.15 -8.00
N GLU A 25 -12.89 0.99 -8.07
CA GLU A 25 -12.53 2.08 -8.96
C GLU A 25 -11.12 2.60 -8.64
N LYS A 26 -10.86 2.88 -7.36
CA LYS A 26 -9.57 3.41 -6.89
C LYS A 26 -8.44 2.41 -7.07
N GLN A 27 -8.70 1.11 -6.92
CA GLN A 27 -7.74 0.05 -7.26
C GLN A 27 -7.32 0.06 -8.73
N ARG A 28 -8.20 0.49 -9.65
CA ARG A 28 -7.85 0.62 -11.08
C ARG A 28 -7.09 1.91 -11.38
N ILE A 29 -7.37 2.98 -10.62
CA ILE A 29 -6.73 4.30 -10.80
C ILE A 29 -5.31 4.29 -10.24
N TYR A 30 -5.11 3.69 -9.06
CA TYR A 30 -3.81 3.71 -8.39
C TYR A 30 -2.98 2.48 -8.74
N SER A 31 -1.66 2.69 -8.87
CA SER A 31 -0.72 1.60 -9.14
C SER A 31 -0.34 0.80 -7.89
N VAL A 32 -0.99 1.08 -6.75
CA VAL A 32 -0.76 0.42 -5.46
C VAL A 32 -1.75 -0.73 -5.28
N ASN A 33 -1.24 -1.89 -4.90
CA ASN A 33 -2.05 -3.05 -4.55
C ASN A 33 -2.59 -2.90 -3.11
N PHE A 34 -3.80 -2.35 -2.97
CA PHE A 34 -4.45 -2.24 -1.67
C PHE A 34 -4.90 -3.59 -1.13
N LEU A 35 -4.70 -3.80 0.17
CA LEU A 35 -5.08 -5.04 0.87
C LEU A 35 -6.55 -5.02 1.29
N ASN A 36 -7.08 -3.82 1.54
CA ASN A 36 -8.45 -3.55 1.99
C ASN A 36 -8.72 -2.04 1.94
N LYS A 37 -9.96 -1.64 2.24
CA LYS A 37 -10.40 -0.24 2.29
C LYS A 37 -9.61 0.62 3.27
N GLU A 38 -9.23 0.07 4.42
CA GLU A 38 -8.39 0.78 5.40
C GLU A 38 -7.02 1.16 4.81
N HIS A 39 -6.39 0.26 4.04
CA HIS A 39 -5.15 0.57 3.33
C HIS A 39 -5.35 1.71 2.30
N LEU A 40 -6.43 1.69 1.53
CA LEU A 40 -6.77 2.78 0.60
C LEU A 40 -6.97 4.11 1.33
N TYR A 41 -7.73 4.11 2.42
CA TYR A 41 -8.02 5.30 3.22
C TYR A 41 -6.73 6.00 3.69
N TYR A 42 -5.80 5.24 4.29
CA TYR A 42 -4.53 5.81 4.74
C TYR A 42 -3.64 6.23 3.59
N TYR A 43 -3.70 5.54 2.44
CA TYR A 43 -2.96 5.96 1.25
C TYR A 43 -3.44 7.30 0.69
N GLU A 44 -4.75 7.55 0.68
CA GLU A 44 -5.27 8.85 0.22
C GLU A 44 -4.89 9.99 1.16
N ILE A 45 -4.84 9.73 2.48
CA ILE A 45 -4.27 10.69 3.45
C ILE A 45 -2.79 10.93 3.14
N TYR A 46 -1.99 9.88 2.94
CA TYR A 46 -0.58 10.01 2.56
C TYR A 46 -0.42 10.88 1.30
N ARG A 47 -1.23 10.65 0.27
CA ARG A 47 -1.17 11.45 -0.96
C ARG A 47 -1.53 12.92 -0.75
N ARG A 48 -2.50 13.20 0.12
CA ARG A 48 -2.92 14.57 0.43
C ARG A 48 -1.88 15.33 1.27
N GLU A 49 -1.31 14.68 2.27
CA GLU A 49 -0.45 15.34 3.27
C GLU A 49 1.06 15.25 2.93
N VAL A 50 1.48 14.20 2.23
CA VAL A 50 2.90 13.90 1.94
C VAL A 50 3.20 14.01 0.45
N GLY A 51 2.39 13.38 -0.39
CA GLY A 51 2.53 13.43 -1.85
C GLY A 51 2.60 12.06 -2.52
N GLU A 52 3.32 11.96 -3.63
CA GLU A 52 3.35 10.74 -4.45
C GLU A 52 4.40 9.73 -3.98
N ILE A 53 4.24 8.47 -4.40
CA ILE A 53 5.26 7.44 -4.20
C ILE A 53 6.44 7.72 -5.14
N PRO A 54 7.70 7.70 -4.65
CA PRO A 54 8.87 7.93 -5.49
C PRO A 54 8.99 6.89 -6.61
N LEU A 55 9.08 7.35 -7.86
CA LEU A 55 9.33 6.47 -9.01
C LEU A 55 10.76 5.87 -8.94
N PRO A 56 10.99 4.72 -9.59
CA PRO A 56 12.32 4.13 -9.68
C PRO A 56 13.33 5.08 -10.32
N LYS A 57 14.51 5.17 -9.71
CA LYS A 57 15.69 5.87 -10.25
C LYS A 57 16.49 4.93 -11.15
N GLU A 58 17.50 5.47 -11.82
CA GLU A 58 18.45 4.67 -12.59
C GLU A 58 19.11 3.63 -11.68
N GLY A 59 19.09 2.36 -12.12
CA GLY A 59 19.59 1.22 -11.34
C GLY A 59 18.61 0.64 -10.31
N GLU A 60 17.38 1.15 -10.21
CA GLU A 60 16.33 0.57 -9.37
C GLU A 60 15.31 -0.21 -10.22
N LYS A 61 14.67 -1.22 -9.60
CA LYS A 61 13.51 -1.92 -10.17
C LYS A 61 12.21 -1.40 -9.52
N PRO A 62 11.06 -1.46 -10.19
CA PRO A 62 9.79 -1.07 -9.59
C PRO A 62 9.30 -2.14 -8.59
N CYS A 63 8.88 -1.70 -7.40
CA CYS A 63 8.21 -2.55 -6.42
C CYS A 63 6.91 -3.14 -7.01
N PRO A 64 6.70 -4.47 -6.99
CA PRO A 64 5.46 -5.06 -7.50
C PRO A 64 4.19 -4.54 -6.82
N GLY A 65 4.28 -4.24 -5.51
CA GLY A 65 3.16 -3.79 -4.69
C GLY A 65 2.79 -2.32 -4.85
N CYS A 66 3.75 -1.40 -4.78
CA CYS A 66 3.47 0.05 -4.76
C CYS A 66 4.17 0.86 -5.87
N LYS A 67 4.92 0.19 -6.75
CA LYS A 67 5.73 0.77 -7.85
C LYS A 67 6.86 1.71 -7.43
N ALA A 68 7.12 1.89 -6.14
CA ALA A 68 8.29 2.59 -5.67
C ALA A 68 9.59 2.00 -6.23
N GLY A 69 10.62 2.83 -6.39
CA GLY A 69 11.98 2.34 -6.64
C GLY A 69 12.48 1.43 -5.51
N ILE A 70 13.03 0.27 -5.88
CA ILE A 70 13.74 -0.62 -4.96
C ILE A 70 15.10 -1.01 -5.57
N GLU A 71 16.12 -1.13 -4.72
CA GLU A 71 17.43 -1.65 -5.10
C GLU A 71 17.28 -3.07 -5.68
N VAL A 72 18.10 -3.42 -6.68
CA VAL A 72 17.93 -4.68 -7.45
C VAL A 72 18.06 -5.91 -6.56
N ASP A 73 18.93 -5.85 -5.56
CA ASP A 73 19.22 -6.90 -4.57
C ASP A 73 18.38 -6.79 -3.29
N ALA A 74 17.54 -5.76 -3.15
CA ALA A 74 16.65 -5.64 -2.00
C ALA A 74 15.57 -6.74 -2.01
N PHE A 75 15.40 -7.38 -0.86
CA PHE A 75 14.38 -8.41 -0.63
C PHE A 75 13.03 -7.85 -0.17
N HIS A 76 12.99 -6.58 0.23
CA HIS A 76 11.75 -5.92 0.62
C HIS A 76 11.70 -4.44 0.20
N CYS A 77 10.48 -3.93 0.02
CA CYS A 77 10.24 -2.53 -0.29
C CYS A 77 10.21 -1.68 0.98
N LYS A 78 11.07 -0.65 1.04
CA LYS A 78 11.13 0.31 2.16
C LYS A 78 9.88 1.22 2.26
N VAL A 79 9.05 1.26 1.22
CA VAL A 79 7.83 2.09 1.17
C VAL A 79 6.59 1.33 1.63
N CYS A 80 6.31 0.17 1.05
CA CYS A 80 5.07 -0.58 1.33
C CYS A 80 5.28 -1.93 2.01
N GLY A 81 6.52 -2.33 2.28
CA GLY A 81 6.83 -3.60 2.93
C GLY A 81 6.62 -4.85 2.08
N TYR A 82 6.38 -4.73 0.77
CA TYR A 82 6.32 -5.89 -0.13
C TYR A 82 7.64 -6.68 -0.04
N VAL A 83 7.57 -8.00 0.14
CA VAL A 83 8.73 -8.90 0.23
C VAL A 83 8.77 -9.76 -1.02
N SER A 84 9.91 -9.80 -1.72
CA SER A 84 10.16 -10.80 -2.77
C SER A 84 10.51 -12.13 -2.13
N ASP A 85 10.09 -13.25 -2.73
CA ASP A 85 10.36 -14.60 -2.21
C ASP A 85 11.83 -14.76 -1.77
N TRP A 86 12.06 -14.86 -0.46
CA TRP A 86 13.40 -15.09 0.11
C TRP A 86 13.87 -16.54 -0.13
N ARG A 87 12.97 -17.42 -0.60
CA ARG A 87 13.21 -18.85 -0.75
C ARG A 87 13.61 -19.20 -2.17
N SER A 88 14.87 -18.94 -2.50
CA SER A 88 15.53 -19.55 -3.65
C SER A 88 16.95 -19.93 -3.24
N GLU A 89 17.08 -20.95 -2.40
CA GLU A 89 18.25 -21.84 -2.26
C GLU A 89 17.87 -23.05 -1.40
#